data_AF-A0A7V9LHK8-F1
#
_entry.id   AF-A0A7V9LHK8-F1
#
_cell.length_a   1.000
_cell.length_b   1.000
_cell.length_c   1.000
_cell.angle_alpha   90.00
_cell.angle_beta   90.00
_cell.angle_gamma   90.00
#
_symmetry.space_group_name_H-M   'P 1'
#
loop_
_entity.id
_entity.type
_entity.pdbx_description
1 polymer ?
#
loop_
_entity_poly.entity_id
_entity_poly.type
_entity_poly.pdbx_seq_one_letter_code
_entity_poly.pdbx_strand_id
1 'polypeptide(L)' 'MTERGATPPGDAHLRELKASADHARQRHELYKAKTYGPKLTSPERLRELKRESERTASALERARITARPTTQAGADA' A
#
# COMPACT_ATOMS: atom_id res chain seq x y z
N MET A 1 -10.19 -11.96 -31.07
CA MET A 1 -11.07 -11.87 -29.89
C MET A 1 -10.23 -12.16 -28.66
N THR A 2 -9.73 -11.12 -27.98
CA THR A 2 -8.89 -11.28 -26.79
C THR A 2 -9.82 -11.29 -25.59
N GLU A 3 -10.05 -12.47 -25.01
CA GLU A 3 -10.63 -12.58 -23.68
C GLU A 3 -9.67 -11.90 -22.71
N ARG A 4 -9.97 -10.64 -22.40
CA ARG A 4 -9.29 -9.88 -21.36
C ARG A 4 -9.72 -10.54 -20.06
N GLY A 5 -8.95 -11.53 -19.60
CA GLY A 5 -9.18 -12.26 -18.35
C GLY A 5 -9.55 -11.26 -17.26
N ALA A 6 -10.82 -11.30 -16.84
CA ALA A 6 -11.32 -10.46 -15.78
C ALA A 6 -10.49 -10.79 -14.54
N THR A 7 -9.60 -9.87 -14.17
CA THR A 7 -8.83 -9.99 -12.94
C THR A 7 -9.85 -10.17 -11.82
N PRO A 8 -9.78 -11.26 -11.03
CA PRO A 8 -10.78 -11.49 -9.99
C PRO A 8 -10.82 -10.25 -9.09
N PRO A 9 -12.00 -9.86 -8.58
CA PRO A 9 -12.16 -8.60 -7.87
C PRO A 9 -11.17 -8.42 -6.69
N GLY A 10 -10.71 -9.52 -6.09
CA GLY A 10 -9.63 -9.52 -5.09
C GLY A 10 -8.28 -9.02 -5.61
N ASP A 11 -7.87 -9.41 -6.82
CA ASP A 11 -6.58 -9.03 -7.41
C ASP A 11 -6.56 -7.56 -7.85
N ALA A 12 -7.68 -7.05 -8.38
CA ALA A 12 -7.80 -5.63 -8.74
C ALA A 12 -7.71 -4.73 -7.49
N HIS A 13 -8.43 -5.12 -6.43
CA HIS A 13 -8.39 -4.41 -5.14
C HIS A 13 -6.99 -4.41 -4.51
N LEU A 14 -6.29 -5.55 -4.53
CA LEU A 14 -4.91 -5.65 -4.05
C LEU A 14 -3.95 -4.75 -4.83
N ARG A 15 -4.11 -4.67 -6.15
CA ARG A 15 -3.28 -3.80 -7.01
C ARG A 15 -3.50 -2.32 -6.69
N GLU A 16 -4.74 -1.92 -6.46
CA GLU A 16 -5.07 -0.53 -6.07
C GLU A 16 -4.52 -0.17 -4.69
N LEU A 17 -4.67 -1.06 -3.71
CA LEU A 17 -4.08 -0.87 -2.38
C LEU A 17 -2.56 -0.80 -2.44
N LYS A 18 -1.93 -1.62 -3.28
CA LYS A 18 -0.47 -1.58 -3.49
C LYS A 18 -0.05 -0.24 -4.08
N ALA A 19 -0.71 0.22 -5.15
CA ALA A 19 -0.41 1.51 -5.77
C ALA A 19 -0.58 2.67 -4.78
N SER A 20 -1.63 2.61 -3.96
CA SER A 20 -1.90 3.61 -2.92
C SER A 20 -0.83 3.63 -1.84
N ALA A 21 -0.40 2.46 -1.35
CA ALA A 21 0.68 2.35 -0.36
C ALA A 21 2.02 2.84 -0.91
N ASP A 22 2.34 2.47 -2.15
CA ASP A 22 3.56 2.92 -2.84
C ASP A 22 3.56 4.45 -3.00
N HIS A 23 2.44 5.04 -3.45
CA HIS A 23 2.30 6.48 -3.61
C HIS A 23 2.41 7.22 -2.28
N ALA A 24 1.71 6.77 -1.23
CA ALA A 24 1.76 7.41 0.08
C ALA A 24 3.19 7.40 0.68
N ARG A 25 3.90 6.27 0.53
CA ARG A 25 5.32 6.16 0.92
C ARG A 25 6.20 7.12 0.12
N GLN A 26 6.03 7.19 -1.19
CA GLN A 26 6.80 8.11 -2.04
C GLN A 26 6.61 9.58 -1.60
N ARG A 27 5.37 9.99 -1.29
CA ARG A 27 5.13 11.35 -0.78
C ARG A 27 5.83 11.62 0.54
N HIS A 28 5.77 10.67 1.47
CA HIS A 28 6.47 10.78 2.76
C HIS A 28 7.98 10.95 2.56
N GLU A 29 8.61 10.09 1.77
CA GLU A 29 10.07 10.16 1.54
C GLU A 29 10.49 11.43 0.80
N LEU A 30 9.73 11.86 -0.21
CA LEU A 30 10.00 13.13 -0.90
C LEU A 30 9.87 14.32 0.04
N TYR A 31 8.86 14.32 0.91
CA TYR A 31 8.68 15.40 1.88
C TYR A 31 9.76 15.38 2.97
N LYS A 32 10.13 14.19 3.46
CA LYS A 32 11.24 13.98 4.40
C LYS A 32 12.57 14.46 3.81
N ALA A 33 12.85 14.19 2.54
CA ALA A 33 14.04 14.72 1.88
C ALA A 33 14.04 16.26 1.86
N LYS A 34 12.88 16.88 1.62
CA LYS A 34 12.73 18.35 1.66
C LYS A 34 12.97 18.94 3.05
N THR A 35 12.72 18.20 4.13
CA THR A 35 12.94 18.71 5.49
C THR A 35 14.41 18.92 5.84
N TYR A 36 15.32 18.27 5.11
CA TYR A 36 16.77 18.46 5.26
C TYR A 36 17.33 19.58 4.37
N GLY A 37 16.47 20.24 3.59
CA GLY A 37 16.85 21.38 2.75
C GLY A 37 16.74 22.72 3.48
N PRO A 38 17.14 23.83 2.83
CA PRO A 38 17.11 25.17 3.41
C PRO A 38 15.68 25.75 3.59
N LYS A 39 14.64 25.04 3.14
CA LYS A 39 13.25 25.49 3.22
C LYS A 39 12.61 25.02 4.51
N LEU A 40 11.92 25.92 5.21
CA LEU A 40 11.06 25.57 6.34
C LEU A 40 9.94 24.63 5.84
N THR A 41 9.95 23.39 6.32
CA THR A 41 8.89 22.41 6.09
C THR A 41 8.08 22.22 7.37
N SER A 42 6.76 22.09 7.26
CA SER A 42 5.91 21.79 8.42
C SER A 42 6.20 20.38 8.96
N PRO A 43 6.60 20.24 10.24
CA PRO A 43 6.80 18.93 10.88
C PRO A 43 5.48 18.19 11.10
N GLU A 44 4.37 18.91 11.25
CA GLU A 44 3.03 18.32 11.37
C GLU A 44 2.63 17.62 10.07
N ARG A 45 2.89 18.26 8.92
CA ARG A 45 2.64 17.68 7.61
C ARG A 45 3.47 16.40 7.38
N LEU A 46 4.71 16.36 7.86
CA LEU A 46 5.53 15.14 7.81
C LEU A 46 4.89 14.00 8.63
N ARG A 47 4.40 14.30 9.84
CA ARG A 47 3.70 13.31 10.69
C ARG A 47 2.41 12.81 10.06
N GLU A 48 1.68 13.67 9.36
CA GLU A 48 0.46 13.30 8.63
C GLU A 48 0.78 12.34 7.48
N LEU A 49 1.77 12.68 6.64
CA LEU A 49 2.22 11.83 5.53
C LEU A 49 2.73 10.48 6.02
N LYS A 50 3.47 10.46 7.13
CA LYS A 50 3.89 9.21 7.78
C LYS A 50 2.67 8.35 8.17
N ARG A 51 1.70 8.93 8.88
CA ARG A 51 0.48 8.22 9.30
C ARG A 51 -0.33 7.70 8.12
N GLU A 52 -0.42 8.44 7.04
CA GLU A 52 -1.10 8.01 5.81
C GLU A 52 -0.39 6.81 5.16
N SER A 53 0.95 6.85 5.08
CA SER A 53 1.74 5.72 4.57
C SER A 53 1.56 4.46 5.42
N GLU A 54 1.50 4.60 6.74
CA GLU A 54 1.27 3.47 7.66
C GLU A 54 -0.14 2.89 7.54
N ARG A 55 -1.16 3.75 7.37
CA ARG A 55 -2.55 3.33 7.19
C ARG A 55 -2.74 2.55 5.89
N THR A 56 -2.22 3.05 4.79
CA THR A 56 -2.32 2.41 3.47
C THR A 56 -1.54 1.11 3.41
N ALA A 57 -0.34 1.06 4.01
CA ALA A 57 0.42 -0.17 4.17
C ALA A 57 -0.33 -1.22 5.01
N SER A 58 -0.92 -0.80 6.13
CA SER A 58 -1.74 -1.68 6.98
C SER A 58 -3.00 -2.20 6.28
N ALA A 59 -3.60 -1.41 5.41
CA ALA A 59 -4.75 -1.83 4.60
C ALA A 59 -4.35 -2.89 3.57
N LEU A 60 -3.24 -2.66 2.87
CA LEU A 60 -2.67 -3.63 1.93
C LEU A 60 -2.33 -4.95 2.62
N GLU A 61 -1.71 -4.90 3.80
CA GLU A 61 -1.33 -6.12 4.52
C GLU A 61 -2.56 -6.93 4.97
N ARG A 62 -3.59 -6.26 5.49
CA ARG A 62 -4.85 -6.91 5.82
C ARG A 62 -5.50 -7.56 4.61
N ALA A 63 -5.54 -6.85 3.48
CA ALA A 63 -6.10 -7.40 2.25
C ALA A 63 -5.30 -8.61 1.75
N ARG A 64 -3.96 -8.62 1.87
CA ARG A 64 -3.11 -9.78 1.53
C ARG A 64 -3.41 -11.00 2.41
N ILE A 65 -3.59 -10.79 3.71
CA ILE A 65 -3.94 -11.87 4.65
C ILE A 65 -5.30 -12.46 4.27
N THR A 66 -6.31 -11.63 3.98
CA THR A 66 -7.64 -12.09 3.56
C THR A 66 -7.63 -12.77 2.19
N ALA A 67 -6.79 -12.28 1.27
CA ALA A 67 -6.68 -12.84 -0.07
C ALA A 67 -5.87 -14.14 -0.12
N ARG A 68 -5.05 -14.44 0.90
CA ARG A 68 -4.35 -15.73 0.99
C ARG A 68 -5.41 -16.80 1.25
N PRO A 69 -5.73 -17.67 0.27
CA PRO A 69 -6.75 -18.66 0.46
C PRO A 69 -6.28 -19.63 1.56
N THR A 70 -7.20 -20.06 2.41
CA THR A 70 -7.00 -21.08 3.45
C THR A 70 -6.63 -22.46 2.88
N THR A 71 -6.25 -22.56 1.61
CA THR A 71 -5.91 -23.80 0.87
C THR A 71 -4.61 -24.46 1.34
N GLN A 72 -3.92 -23.92 2.34
CA GLN A 72 -2.90 -24.66 3.10
C GLN A 72 -3.52 -25.39 4.32
N ALA A 73 -4.71 -25.98 4.18
CA ALA A 73 -5.41 -26.72 5.24
C ALA A 73 -5.74 -28.17 4.86
N GLY A 74 -4.99 -28.78 3.93
CA GLY A 74 -5.21 -30.17 3.53
C GLY A 74 -4.17 -30.76 2.57
N ALA A 75 -2.89 -30.45 2.76
CA ALA A 75 -1.81 -31.02 1.92
C ALA A 75 -0.67 -31.66 2.71
N ASP A 76 -0.83 -31.89 4.02
CA ASP A 76 0.11 -32.70 4.81
C ASP A 76 -0.65 -33.52 5.86
N ALA A 77 -0.60 -34.84 5.69
CA ALA A 77 -1.05 -35.95 6.56
C ALA A 77 -2.54 -36.34 6.54
#